data_AF-A0A0F9GTM2-F1
#
_entry.id   AF-A0A0F9GTM2-F1
#
_cell.length_a   1.000
_cell.length_b   1.000
_cell.length_c   1.000
_cell.angle_alpha   90.00
_cell.angle_beta   90.00
_cell.angle_gamma   90.00
#
_symmetry.space_group_name_H-M   'P 1'
#
loop_
_entity.id
_entity.type
_entity.pdbx_description
1 polymer ?
#
loop_
_entity_poly.entity_id
_entity_poly.type
_entity_poly.pdbx_seq_one_letter_code
_entity_poly.pdbx_strand_id
1 'polypeptide(L)'
;MAISNGYATLQEYKDYADITSTDATDDGALEDLIETASRFIDTQTLRTFYARTETRRFDVPNGRTLTLDDDLISITTLTNGDNEVLTTSDYILEPANVTPKFAIILKQSSTKRWELDSNSNSEQVIDVAGSWGWAATVPDQIKTATLEIAKSADGRRLGKNVGGIARVTAAGIVITPQDVSGVAKGIINSFRKRI
;
A
#
# COMPACT_ATOMS: atom_id res chain seq x y z
N MET A 1 -5.27 -19.62 -4.46
CA MET A 1 -4.30 -19.45 -3.36
C MET A 1 -4.92 -18.48 -2.37
N ALA A 2 -4.90 -18.74 -1.06
CA ALA A 2 -5.50 -17.80 -0.11
C ALA A 2 -4.88 -16.40 -0.23
N ILE A 3 -5.74 -15.40 -0.46
CA ILE A 3 -5.36 -13.99 -0.62
C ILE A 3 -4.63 -13.51 0.64
N SER A 4 -3.40 -13.00 0.48
CA SER A 4 -2.58 -12.55 1.61
C SER A 4 -2.60 -11.03 1.77
N ASN A 5 -2.50 -10.28 0.66
CA ASN A 5 -2.42 -8.81 0.65
C ASN A 5 -3.31 -8.19 -0.43
N GLY A 6 -4.47 -8.82 -0.66
CA GLY A 6 -5.48 -8.34 -1.59
C GLY A 6 -6.34 -7.21 -1.00
N TYR A 7 -6.88 -6.38 -1.88
CA TYR A 7 -7.78 -5.28 -1.53
C TYR A 7 -9.26 -5.66 -1.48
N ALA A 8 -9.55 -6.92 -1.80
CA ALA A 8 -10.84 -7.56 -1.62
C ALA A 8 -10.59 -9.02 -1.23
N THR A 9 -11.58 -9.63 -0.59
CA THR A 9 -11.63 -11.06 -0.34
C THR A 9 -12.25 -11.80 -1.53
N LEU A 10 -12.02 -13.11 -1.61
CA LEU A 10 -12.67 -13.96 -2.61
C LEU A 10 -14.20 -13.89 -2.50
N GLN A 11 -14.74 -13.89 -1.27
CA GLN A 11 -16.18 -13.81 -1.06
C GLN A 11 -16.76 -12.48 -1.55
N GLU A 12 -16.12 -11.34 -1.22
CA GLU A 12 -16.55 -10.03 -1.74
C GLU A 12 -16.54 -9.98 -3.26
N TYR A 13 -15.57 -10.63 -3.91
CA TYR A 13 -15.55 -10.74 -5.36
C TYR A 13 -16.69 -11.61 -5.91
N LYS A 14 -16.92 -12.77 -5.31
CA LYS A 14 -18.02 -13.66 -5.71
C LYS A 14 -19.38 -12.98 -5.58
N ASP A 15 -19.61 -12.27 -4.48
CA ASP A 15 -20.83 -11.49 -4.25
C ASP A 15 -20.97 -10.38 -5.30
N TYR A 16 -19.88 -9.70 -5.65
CA TYR A 16 -19.85 -8.64 -6.67
C TYR A 16 -20.06 -9.15 -8.11
N ALA A 17 -19.59 -10.37 -8.40
CA ALA A 17 -19.66 -11.00 -9.71
C ALA A 17 -20.89 -11.90 -9.89
N ASP A 18 -21.72 -12.08 -8.86
CA ASP A 18 -22.85 -13.02 -8.82
C ASP A 18 -22.43 -14.46 -9.10
N ILE A 19 -21.33 -14.90 -8.46
CA ILE A 19 -20.75 -16.24 -8.60
C ILE A 19 -21.11 -17.07 -7.37
N THR A 20 -21.94 -18.09 -7.56
CA THR A 20 -22.29 -19.05 -6.50
C THR A 20 -21.47 -20.34 -6.55
N SER A 21 -20.55 -20.46 -7.52
CA SER A 21 -19.67 -21.62 -7.68
C SER A 21 -18.74 -21.78 -6.47
N THR A 22 -18.44 -23.03 -6.11
CA THR A 22 -17.49 -23.41 -5.07
C THR A 22 -16.34 -24.27 -5.62
N ASP A 23 -16.07 -24.17 -6.93
CA ASP A 23 -14.97 -24.89 -7.57
C ASP A 23 -13.63 -24.32 -7.09
N ALA A 24 -12.85 -25.16 -6.40
CA ALA A 24 -11.58 -24.74 -5.79
C ALA A 24 -10.52 -24.31 -6.81
N THR A 25 -10.57 -24.81 -8.05
CA THR A 25 -9.63 -24.42 -9.11
C THR A 25 -9.98 -23.04 -9.65
N ASP A 26 -11.28 -22.79 -9.88
CA ASP A 26 -11.76 -21.48 -10.29
C ASP A 26 -11.53 -20.44 -9.19
N ASP A 27 -11.81 -20.79 -7.94
CA ASP A 27 -11.53 -19.96 -6.76
C ASP A 27 -10.06 -19.57 -6.71
N GLY A 28 -9.14 -20.51 -6.95
CA GLY A 28 -7.72 -20.22 -7.04
C GLY A 28 -7.38 -19.19 -8.12
N ALA A 29 -8.00 -19.27 -9.29
CA ALA A 29 -7.79 -18.31 -10.37
C ALA A 29 -8.39 -16.93 -10.05
N LEU A 30 -9.52 -16.87 -9.36
CA LEU A 30 -10.14 -15.62 -8.91
C LEU A 30 -9.28 -14.93 -7.84
N GLU A 31 -8.72 -15.69 -6.90
CA GLU A 31 -7.79 -15.19 -5.89
C GLU A 31 -6.55 -14.56 -6.55
N ASP A 32 -5.94 -15.25 -7.53
CA ASP A 32 -4.79 -14.72 -8.28
C ASP A 32 -5.12 -13.41 -9.03
N LEU A 33 -6.33 -13.31 -9.58
CA LEU A 33 -6.82 -12.08 -10.24
C LEU A 33 -6.96 -10.91 -9.26
N ILE A 34 -7.52 -11.16 -8.08
CA ILE A 34 -7.70 -10.14 -7.05
C ILE A 34 -6.33 -9.63 -6.55
N GLU A 35 -5.38 -10.53 -6.32
CA GLU A 35 -4.02 -10.14 -5.93
C GLU A 35 -3.33 -9.33 -7.04
N THR A 36 -3.42 -9.79 -8.29
CA THR A 36 -2.85 -9.09 -9.44
C THR A 36 -3.46 -7.70 -9.60
N ALA A 37 -4.79 -7.55 -9.44
CA ALA A 37 -5.47 -6.26 -9.48
C ALA A 37 -5.02 -5.33 -8.35
N SER A 38 -4.81 -5.89 -7.15
CA SER A 38 -4.30 -5.15 -6.01
C SER A 38 -2.87 -4.64 -6.26
N ARG A 39 -1.97 -5.50 -6.76
CA ARG A 39 -0.61 -5.11 -7.14
C ARG A 39 -0.60 -4.08 -8.28
N PHE A 40 -1.51 -4.21 -9.24
CA PHE A 40 -1.65 -3.24 -10.31
C PHE A 40 -1.99 -1.85 -9.75
N ILE A 41 -2.95 -1.73 -8.83
CA ILE A 41 -3.30 -0.47 -8.18
C ILE A 41 -2.09 0.14 -7.46
N ASP A 42 -1.25 -0.66 -6.80
CA ASP A 42 -0.04 -0.16 -6.13
C ASP A 42 0.92 0.47 -7.11
N THR A 43 1.16 -0.17 -8.25
CA THR A 43 2.03 0.41 -9.29
C THR A 43 1.48 1.72 -9.85
N GLN A 44 0.15 1.86 -9.94
CA GLN A 44 -0.47 3.05 -10.51
C GLN A 44 -0.55 4.22 -9.52
N THR A 45 -0.65 3.92 -8.22
CA THR A 45 -0.79 4.91 -7.16
C THR A 45 0.52 5.25 -6.47
N LEU A 46 1.52 4.35 -6.58
CA LEU A 46 2.77 4.37 -5.81
C LEU A 46 2.53 4.36 -4.30
N ARG A 47 1.52 3.59 -3.89
CA ARG A 47 1.07 3.43 -2.49
C ARG A 47 0.65 1.99 -2.24
N THR A 48 0.58 1.64 -0.96
CA THR A 48 0.08 0.35 -0.48
C THR A 48 -1.07 0.59 0.50
N PHE A 49 -2.24 -0.02 0.27
CA PHE A 49 -3.48 0.28 1.01
C PHE A 49 -3.79 -0.72 2.14
N TYR A 50 -2.84 -1.57 2.50
CA TYR A 50 -2.92 -2.43 3.67
C TYR A 50 -1.82 -2.05 4.68
N ALA A 51 -2.10 -2.30 5.96
CA ALA A 51 -1.16 -2.02 7.04
C ALA A 51 -0.12 -3.14 7.17
N ARG A 52 1.14 -2.75 7.32
CA ARG A 52 2.29 -3.62 7.62
C ARG A 52 2.94 -3.17 8.90
N THR A 53 3.22 -4.11 9.80
CA THR A 53 3.98 -3.80 11.02
C THR A 53 5.46 -4.02 10.72
N GLU A 54 6.23 -2.94 10.63
CA GLU A 54 7.62 -2.97 10.19
C GLU A 54 8.45 -1.95 10.96
N THR A 55 9.74 -2.24 11.07
CA THR A 55 10.76 -1.26 11.47
C THR A 55 11.52 -0.84 10.23
N ARG A 56 11.46 0.45 9.92
CA ARG A 56 12.23 1.04 8.80
C ARG A 56 13.36 1.89 9.34
N ARG A 57 14.51 1.79 8.69
CA ARG A 57 15.73 2.50 9.08
C ARG A 57 15.98 3.68 8.17
N PHE A 58 16.42 4.78 8.76
CA PHE A 58 16.71 6.01 8.04
C PHE A 58 18.07 6.57 8.39
N ASP A 59 18.64 7.28 7.43
CA ASP A 59 19.83 8.07 7.63
C ASP A 59 19.51 9.30 8.48
N VAL A 60 20.51 9.83 9.17
CA VAL A 60 20.39 11.10 9.90
C VAL A 60 20.09 12.23 8.90
N PRO A 61 18.95 12.94 9.04
CA PRO A 61 18.59 13.97 8.09
C PRO A 61 19.35 15.28 8.35
N ASN A 62 19.42 16.12 7.32
CA ASN A 62 19.85 17.50 7.50
C ASN A 62 18.72 18.33 8.15
N GLY A 63 18.88 18.68 9.42
CA GLY A 63 17.93 19.51 10.17
C GLY A 63 17.04 18.70 11.11
N ARG A 64 15.78 19.13 11.30
CA ARG A 64 14.84 18.52 12.27
C ARG A 64 13.82 17.59 11.63
N THR A 65 13.73 17.57 10.31
CA THR A 65 12.71 16.82 9.56
C THR A 65 13.30 15.53 9.01
N LEU A 66 12.76 14.41 9.47
CA LEU A 66 13.00 13.10 8.88
C LEU A 66 11.88 12.80 7.87
N THR A 67 12.22 12.80 6.59
CA THR A 67 11.29 12.43 5.51
C THR A 67 11.25 10.92 5.38
N LEU A 68 10.04 10.36 5.34
CA LEU A 68 9.83 8.92 5.25
C LEU A 68 9.82 8.44 3.80
N ASP A 69 10.25 7.20 3.59
CA ASP A 69 10.30 6.54 2.28
C ASP A 69 8.93 6.01 1.85
N ASP A 70 8.02 5.80 2.81
CA ASP A 70 6.69 5.27 2.60
C ASP A 70 5.65 5.93 3.51
N ASP A 71 4.39 5.62 3.26
CA ASP A 71 3.24 6.06 4.03
C ASP A 71 3.24 5.42 5.42
N LEU A 72 3.21 6.25 6.47
CA LEU A 72 3.16 5.81 7.86
C LEU A 72 1.78 6.07 8.46
N ILE A 73 1.16 5.07 9.07
CA ILE A 73 -0.14 5.20 9.75
C ILE A 73 0.09 5.68 11.19
N SER A 74 0.98 5.00 11.91
CA SER A 74 1.28 5.29 13.31
C SER A 74 2.65 4.77 13.73
N ILE A 75 3.32 5.50 14.62
CA ILE A 75 4.58 5.05 15.26
C ILE A 75 4.25 4.23 16.50
N THR A 76 4.94 3.11 16.64
CA THR A 76 5.02 2.32 17.88
C THR A 76 6.24 2.72 18.69
N THR A 77 7.41 2.78 18.06
CA THR A 77 8.68 3.20 18.68
C THR A 77 9.50 4.01 17.70
N LEU A 78 10.08 5.12 18.16
CA LEU A 78 11.05 5.92 17.43
C LEU A 78 12.37 5.92 18.21
N THR A 79 13.40 5.29 17.66
CA THR A 79 14.73 5.22 18.29
C THR A 79 15.71 6.04 17.46
N ASN A 80 16.44 6.92 18.14
CA ASN A 80 17.46 7.77 17.55
C ASN A 80 18.82 7.02 17.44
N GLY A 81 19.78 7.58 16.70
CA GLY A 81 21.06 6.90 16.45
C GLY A 81 21.88 6.61 17.71
N ASP A 82 21.70 7.42 18.76
CA ASP A 82 22.31 7.23 20.08
C ASP A 82 21.58 6.19 20.95
N ASN A 83 20.65 5.42 20.37
CA ASN A 83 19.76 4.46 21.02
C ASN A 83 18.74 5.06 22.00
N GLU A 84 18.58 6.39 22.01
CA GLU A 84 17.52 7.00 22.81
C GLU A 84 16.15 6.83 22.13
N VAL A 85 15.17 6.38 22.92
CA VAL A 85 13.77 6.33 22.46
C VAL A 85 13.14 7.71 22.58
N LEU A 86 12.76 8.28 21.45
CA LEU A 86 12.06 9.56 21.39
C LEU A 86 10.57 9.37 21.65
N THR A 87 9.97 10.29 22.39
CA THR A 87 8.55 10.24 22.74
C THR A 87 7.75 11.33 22.03
N THR A 88 6.42 11.29 22.14
CA THR A 88 5.56 12.31 21.53
C THR A 88 5.76 13.72 22.10
N SER A 89 6.51 13.90 23.21
CA SER A 89 6.96 15.23 23.65
C SER A 89 8.12 15.78 22.82
N ASP A 90 8.84 14.93 22.09
CA ASP A 90 10.04 15.29 21.33
C ASP A 90 9.75 15.57 19.85
N TYR A 91 8.71 14.95 19.29
CA TYR A 91 8.39 15.06 17.86
C TYR A 91 6.91 15.31 17.59
N ILE A 92 6.63 15.70 16.35
CA ILE A 92 5.31 15.75 15.71
C ILE A 92 5.35 14.94 14.41
N LEU A 93 4.18 14.56 13.91
CA LEU A 93 4.01 13.84 12.65
C LEU A 93 3.33 14.75 11.64
N GLU A 94 3.81 14.73 10.39
CA GLU A 94 3.19 15.46 9.29
C GLU A 94 2.54 14.49 8.28
N PRO A 95 1.28 14.72 7.87
CA PRO A 95 0.41 15.83 8.30
C PRO A 95 -0.14 15.61 9.71
N ALA A 96 -0.44 16.68 10.46
CA ALA A 96 -0.84 16.58 11.87
C ALA A 96 -2.07 15.67 12.12
N ASN A 97 -3.18 15.92 11.42
CA ASN A 97 -4.49 15.34 11.75
C ASN A 97 -4.98 14.28 10.74
N VAL A 98 -4.18 13.95 9.74
CA VAL A 98 -4.58 13.06 8.64
C VAL A 98 -3.52 11.96 8.48
N THR A 99 -3.93 10.79 8.00
CA THR A 99 -3.05 9.70 7.58
C THR A 99 -3.08 9.58 6.06
N PRO A 100 -2.01 9.09 5.43
CA PRO A 100 -0.74 8.70 6.05
C PRO A 100 0.18 9.88 6.38
N LYS A 101 1.13 9.64 7.27
CA LYS A 101 2.24 10.54 7.61
C LYS A 101 3.38 10.34 6.62
N PHE A 102 4.00 11.43 6.20
CA PHE A 102 5.16 11.42 5.29
C PHE A 102 6.44 11.93 5.96
N ALA A 103 6.35 12.55 7.14
CA ALA A 103 7.53 13.04 7.85
C ALA A 103 7.35 13.04 9.37
N ILE A 104 8.48 12.94 10.06
CA ILE A 104 8.62 13.11 11.51
C ILE A 104 9.46 14.35 11.75
N ILE A 105 8.97 15.29 12.56
CA ILE A 105 9.67 16.55 12.82
C ILE A 105 9.92 16.67 14.31
N LEU A 106 11.18 16.88 14.70
CA LEU A 106 11.50 17.18 16.10
C LEU A 106 10.93 18.56 16.48
N LYS A 107 10.18 18.62 17.58
CA LYS A 107 9.52 19.84 18.07
C LYS A 107 10.53 20.93 18.37
N GLN A 108 10.25 22.19 18.04
CA GLN A 108 11.14 23.31 18.35
C GLN A 108 11.46 23.43 19.85
N SER A 109 10.53 23.00 20.72
CA SER A 109 10.72 22.98 22.16
C SER A 109 11.55 21.80 22.68
N SER A 110 11.79 20.77 21.86
CA SER A 110 12.59 19.61 22.27
C SER A 110 14.07 19.91 22.13
N THR A 111 14.85 19.57 23.15
CA THR A 111 16.31 19.67 23.15
C THR A 111 16.98 18.56 22.32
N LYS A 112 16.20 17.61 21.79
CA LYS A 112 16.70 16.51 20.98
C LYS A 112 17.09 16.98 19.59
N ARG A 113 18.08 16.28 19.02
CA ARG A 113 18.51 16.34 17.62
C ARG A 113 18.60 14.91 17.10
N TRP A 114 18.59 14.74 15.79
CA TRP A 114 18.92 13.45 15.19
C TRP A 114 20.41 13.20 15.41
N GLU A 115 20.75 12.06 15.97
CA GLU A 115 22.12 11.71 16.38
C GLU A 115 22.70 10.61 15.49
N LEU A 116 24.03 10.63 15.38
CA LEU A 116 24.80 9.53 14.80
C LEU A 116 24.78 8.33 15.74
N ASP A 117 25.18 7.16 15.24
CA ASP A 117 25.44 6.02 16.11
C ASP A 117 26.70 6.19 16.97
N SER A 118 26.95 5.23 17.86
CA SER A 118 28.13 5.21 18.73
C SER A 118 29.46 5.16 17.97
N ASN A 119 29.44 4.81 16.69
CA ASN A 119 30.60 4.74 15.81
C ASN A 119 30.69 5.95 14.86
N SER A 120 29.86 6.98 15.08
CA SER A 120 29.76 8.18 14.23
C SER A 120 29.26 7.92 12.80
N ASN A 121 28.53 6.82 12.57
CA ASN A 121 27.83 6.58 11.32
C ASN A 121 26.52 7.36 11.27
N SER A 122 26.15 7.79 10.08
CA SER A 122 24.90 8.52 9.82
C SER A 122 23.88 7.67 9.07
N GLU A 123 24.30 6.55 8.50
CA GLU A 123 23.55 5.73 7.58
C GLU A 123 22.68 4.72 8.34
N GLN A 124 21.37 4.77 8.11
CA GLN A 124 20.39 3.80 8.63
C GLN A 124 20.41 3.62 10.16
N VAL A 125 20.69 4.69 10.90
CA VAL A 125 20.82 4.67 12.36
C VAL A 125 19.54 5.05 13.10
N ILE A 126 18.54 5.61 12.41
CA ILE A 126 17.25 5.98 13.00
C ILE A 126 16.24 4.87 12.75
N ASP A 127 15.73 4.23 13.80
CA ASP A 127 14.72 3.17 13.69
C ASP A 127 13.31 3.73 13.92
N VAL A 128 12.44 3.55 12.93
CA VAL A 128 11.02 3.88 13.02
C VAL A 128 10.21 2.58 12.96
N ALA A 129 9.81 2.09 14.13
CA ALA A 129 8.92 0.96 14.27
C ALA A 129 7.47 1.44 14.28
N GLY A 130 6.62 0.89 13.43
CA GLY A 130 5.25 1.34 13.32
C GLY A 130 4.38 0.53 12.37
N SER A 131 3.19 1.06 12.13
CA SER A 131 2.26 0.57 11.12
C SER A 131 2.41 1.41 9.86
N TRP A 132 2.78 0.76 8.77
CA TRP A 132 3.08 1.37 7.46
C TRP A 132 2.01 0.98 6.44
N GLY A 133 1.68 1.90 5.54
CA GLY A 133 0.61 1.79 4.57
C GLY A 133 -0.20 3.08 4.49
N TRP A 134 -1.05 3.18 3.49
CA TRP A 134 -1.90 4.35 3.28
C TRP A 134 -3.03 4.44 4.31
N ALA A 135 -3.61 3.29 4.69
CA ALA A 135 -4.66 3.18 5.69
C ALA A 135 -4.56 1.88 6.48
N ALA A 136 -5.12 1.89 7.69
CA ALA A 136 -5.20 0.71 8.56
C ALA A 136 -6.05 -0.41 7.94
N THR A 137 -7.09 -0.02 7.20
CA THR A 137 -7.98 -0.88 6.45
C THR A 137 -8.11 -0.38 5.02
N VAL A 138 -8.25 -1.30 4.08
CA VAL A 138 -8.41 -0.97 2.66
C VAL A 138 -9.63 -0.06 2.46
N PRO A 139 -9.49 1.11 1.83
CA PRO A 139 -10.62 2.00 1.57
C PRO A 139 -11.64 1.38 0.61
N ASP A 140 -12.93 1.63 0.84
CA ASP A 140 -14.01 1.06 0.02
C ASP A 140 -13.88 1.41 -1.47
N GLN A 141 -13.36 2.60 -1.79
CA GLN A 141 -13.11 2.99 -3.18
C GLN A 141 -12.02 2.12 -3.83
N ILE A 142 -10.93 1.83 -3.11
CA ILE A 142 -9.86 0.96 -3.59
C ILE A 142 -10.37 -0.47 -3.74
N LYS A 143 -11.14 -0.97 -2.77
CA LYS A 143 -11.82 -2.26 -2.87
C LYS A 143 -12.68 -2.34 -4.13
N THR A 144 -13.53 -1.34 -4.36
CA THR A 144 -14.39 -1.26 -5.55
C THR A 144 -13.57 -1.28 -6.84
N ALA A 145 -12.48 -0.50 -6.91
CA ALA A 145 -11.60 -0.50 -8.06
C ALA A 145 -10.94 -1.87 -8.31
N THR A 146 -10.51 -2.56 -7.26
CA THR A 146 -9.97 -3.93 -7.35
C THR A 146 -11.00 -4.91 -7.89
N LEU A 147 -12.24 -4.86 -7.38
CA LEU A 147 -13.34 -5.71 -7.82
C LEU A 147 -13.69 -5.48 -9.30
N GLU A 148 -13.74 -4.23 -9.75
CA GLU A 148 -13.99 -3.88 -11.15
C GLU A 148 -12.89 -4.40 -12.09
N ILE A 149 -11.62 -4.18 -11.73
CA ILE A 149 -10.48 -4.62 -12.54
C ILE A 149 -10.41 -6.14 -12.60
N ALA A 150 -10.58 -6.82 -11.45
CA ALA A 150 -10.62 -8.27 -11.38
C ALA A 150 -11.75 -8.84 -12.25
N LYS A 151 -12.95 -8.25 -12.21
CA LYS A 151 -14.10 -8.68 -13.02
C LYS A 151 -13.87 -8.50 -14.51
N SER A 152 -13.23 -7.41 -14.93
CA SER A 152 -12.87 -7.22 -16.34
C SER A 152 -11.84 -8.26 -16.80
N ALA A 153 -10.82 -8.51 -15.99
CA ALA A 153 -9.78 -9.49 -16.29
C ALA A 153 -10.35 -10.92 -16.34
N ASP A 154 -11.27 -11.28 -15.45
CA ASP A 154 -12.01 -12.54 -15.48
C ASP A 154 -12.90 -12.66 -16.72
N GLY A 155 -13.60 -11.59 -17.09
CA GLY A 155 -14.36 -11.53 -18.34
C GLY A 155 -13.49 -11.89 -19.56
N ARG A 156 -12.28 -11.33 -19.65
CA ARG A 156 -11.32 -11.68 -20.72
C ARG A 156 -10.84 -13.12 -20.64
N ARG A 157 -10.59 -13.64 -19.43
CA ARG A 157 -10.24 -15.06 -19.21
C ARG A 157 -11.31 -16.00 -19.79
N LEU A 158 -12.57 -15.63 -19.62
CA LEU A 158 -13.74 -16.39 -20.11
C LEU A 158 -14.14 -16.04 -21.56
N GLY A 159 -13.37 -15.21 -22.26
CA GLY A 159 -13.64 -14.81 -23.65
C GLY A 159 -14.79 -13.81 -23.84
N LYS A 160 -15.29 -13.19 -22.76
CA LYS A 160 -16.30 -12.13 -22.78
C LYS A 160 -15.61 -10.75 -22.92
N ASN A 161 -16.19 -9.82 -23.69
CA ASN A 161 -15.62 -8.50 -24.04
C ASN A 161 -14.39 -8.48 -24.97
N VAL A 162 -14.21 -9.48 -25.86
CA VAL A 162 -13.11 -9.48 -26.85
C VAL A 162 -13.51 -8.68 -28.10
N GLY A 163 -13.32 -7.36 -28.06
CA GLY A 163 -13.15 -6.53 -29.24
C GLY A 163 -11.75 -6.71 -29.85
N GLY A 164 -11.40 -7.94 -30.25
CA GLY A 164 -10.13 -8.28 -30.89
C GLY A 164 -8.96 -8.52 -29.94
N ILE A 165 -8.37 -9.71 -30.07
CA ILE A 165 -7.18 -10.25 -29.37
C ILE A 165 -7.45 -10.76 -27.95
N ALA A 166 -8.05 -11.95 -27.89
CA ALA A 166 -7.96 -12.83 -26.73
C ALA A 166 -6.48 -13.19 -26.50
N ARG A 167 -5.82 -12.58 -25.50
CA ARG A 167 -4.54 -13.06 -24.98
C ARG A 167 -4.82 -13.89 -23.74
N VAL A 168 -5.13 -15.17 -23.95
CA VAL A 168 -5.01 -16.18 -22.88
C VAL A 168 -3.53 -16.56 -22.85
N THR A 169 -2.75 -15.91 -21.99
CA THR A 169 -1.37 -16.35 -21.73
C THR A 169 -1.43 -17.46 -20.68
N ALA A 170 -0.83 -18.61 -21.00
CA ALA A 170 -0.71 -19.77 -20.11
C ALA A 170 0.23 -19.55 -18.90
N ALA A 171 0.56 -18.29 -18.60
CA ALA A 171 1.50 -17.88 -17.56
C ALA A 171 1.04 -16.52 -17.00
N GLY A 172 0.06 -16.55 -16.09
CA GLY A 172 -0.43 -15.36 -15.40
C GLY A 172 -1.30 -14.45 -16.28
N ILE A 173 -2.42 -14.00 -15.72
CA ILE A 173 -3.30 -13.04 -16.39
C ILE A 173 -2.65 -11.67 -16.27
N VAL A 174 -2.26 -11.08 -17.40
CA VAL A 174 -1.74 -9.71 -17.43
C VAL A 174 -2.92 -8.73 -17.45
N ILE A 175 -3.00 -7.88 -16.43
CA ILE A 175 -3.94 -6.74 -16.41
C ILE A 175 -3.43 -5.71 -17.42
N THR A 176 -4.30 -5.34 -18.35
CA THR A 176 -4.03 -4.39 -19.42
C THR A 176 -4.81 -3.09 -19.17
N PRO A 177 -4.44 -1.98 -19.83
CA PRO A 177 -5.19 -0.73 -19.69
C PRO A 177 -6.70 -0.84 -20.03
N GLN A 178 -7.09 -1.84 -20.83
CA GLN A 178 -8.50 -2.10 -21.18
C GLN A 178 -9.30 -2.69 -20.01
N ASP A 179 -8.63 -3.26 -19.00
CA ASP A 179 -9.28 -3.81 -17.80
C ASP A 179 -9.64 -2.75 -16.77
N VAL A 180 -9.07 -1.57 -16.92
CA VAL A 180 -9.27 -0.47 -16.00
C VAL A 180 -10.46 0.33 -16.48
N SER A 181 -11.61 0.11 -15.85
CA SER A 181 -12.82 0.89 -16.10
C SER A 181 -12.56 2.39 -15.90
N GLY A 182 -13.40 3.25 -16.50
CA GLY A 182 -13.33 4.70 -16.27
C GLY A 182 -13.49 5.08 -14.79
N VAL A 183 -14.30 4.32 -14.04
CA VAL A 183 -14.54 4.53 -12.61
C VAL A 183 -13.29 4.13 -11.81
N ALA A 184 -12.77 2.93 -12.02
CA ALA A 184 -11.53 2.45 -11.41
C ALA A 184 -10.36 3.39 -11.70
N LYS A 185 -10.26 3.90 -12.93
CA LYS A 185 -9.24 4.90 -13.32
C LYS A 185 -9.40 6.21 -12.55
N GLY A 186 -10.64 6.69 -12.38
CA GLY A 186 -10.95 7.89 -11.60
C GLY A 186 -10.49 7.75 -10.14
N ILE A 187 -10.79 6.60 -9.53
CA ILE A 187 -10.38 6.25 -8.17
C ILE A 187 -8.85 6.17 -8.08
N ILE A 188 -8.19 5.40 -8.94
CA ILE A 188 -6.72 5.28 -8.94
C ILE A 188 -6.04 6.65 -9.03
N ASN A 189 -6.55 7.54 -9.87
CA ASN A 189 -5.99 8.88 -10.03
C ASN A 189 -6.14 9.76 -8.78
N SER A 190 -7.21 9.60 -7.99
CA SER A 190 -7.40 10.39 -6.77
C SER A 190 -6.43 10.00 -5.66
N PHE A 191 -5.99 8.74 -5.63
CA PHE A 191 -5.07 8.23 -4.61
C PHE A 191 -3.59 8.30 -5.02
N ARG A 192 -3.27 8.66 -6.26
CA ARG A 192 -1.88 8.71 -6.74
C ARG A 192 -1.02 9.66 -5.89
N LYS A 193 0.14 9.17 -5.43
CA LYS A 193 1.16 10.00 -4.77
C LYS A 193 1.67 11.05 -5.76
N ARG A 194 1.57 12.33 -5.40
CA ARG A 194 2.17 13.43 -6.18
C ARG A 194 3.66 13.44 -5.86
N ILE A 195 4.49 13.29 -6.90
CA ILE A 195 5.96 13.40 -6.84
C ILE A 195 6.34 14.83 -7.17
#